data_AF-A0A821C555-F1
#
_entry.id   AF-A0A821C555-F1
#
_cell.length_a   1.000
_cell.length_b   1.000
_cell.length_c   1.000
_cell.angle_alpha   90.00
_cell.angle_beta   90.00
_cell.angle_gamma   90.00
#
_symmetry.space_group_name_H-M   'P 1'
#
loop_
_entity.id
_entity.type
_entity.pdbx_description
1 polymer ?
#
loop_
_entity_poly.entity_id
_entity_poly.type
_entity_poly.pdbx_seq_one_letter_code
_entity_poly.pdbx_strand_id
1 'polypeptide(L)'
;MTVYAPSQSTFEDLYGKNLRSFQCPCERIAVPYGSFMEVSPSFHPVCSSWFLSDEWRSALLAAGQYNLFSSNDILVVGHAYFNSLKILCALANTTVLNALFIFNETAFGNDQGLAYYELLAHTQQIFIQF
;
A
#
# COMPACT_ATOMS: atom_id res chain seq x y z
N MET A 1 1.13 33.57 26.07
CA MET A 1 1.29 33.99 24.66
C MET A 1 1.03 32.77 23.81
N THR A 2 0.10 32.86 22.86
CA THR A 2 -0.25 31.76 21.95
C THR A 2 0.32 32.09 20.58
N VAL A 3 1.06 31.15 19.99
CA VAL A 3 1.57 31.27 18.62
C VAL A 3 0.76 30.33 17.74
N TYR A 4 0.04 30.89 16.77
CA TYR A 4 -0.77 30.11 15.83
C TYR A 4 0.08 29.61 14.67
N ALA A 5 -0.05 28.31 14.35
CA ALA A 5 0.62 27.64 13.23
C ALA A 5 2.11 28.03 13.08
N PRO A 6 2.95 27.84 14.12
CA PRO A 6 4.37 28.19 14.04
C PRO A 6 5.06 27.37 12.95
N SER A 7 6.08 27.94 12.31
CA SER A 7 6.97 27.14 11.47
C SER A 7 7.72 26.11 12.32
N GLN A 8 8.18 25.02 11.70
CA GLN A 8 9.01 24.00 12.36
C GLN A 8 10.19 24.62 13.11
N SER A 9 10.92 25.54 12.46
CA SER A 9 12.06 26.24 13.07
C SER A 9 11.68 27.11 14.27
N THR A 10 10.49 27.73 14.24
CA THR A 10 9.98 28.55 15.35
C THR A 10 9.59 27.66 16.53
N PHE A 11 8.95 26.53 16.26
CA PHE A 11 8.61 25.53 17.27
C PHE A 11 9.88 24.97 17.95
N GLU A 12 10.88 24.57 17.17
CA GLU A 12 12.15 24.04 17.67
C GLU A 12 12.92 25.05 18.53
N ASP A 13 12.98 26.32 18.11
CA ASP A 13 13.62 27.39 18.88
C ASP A 13 12.89 27.65 20.22
N LEU A 14 11.55 27.67 20.21
CA LEU A 14 10.74 27.84 21.41
C LEU A 14 10.85 26.63 22.36
N TYR A 15 10.88 25.42 21.82
CA TYR A 15 11.04 24.18 22.58
C TYR A 15 12.44 24.09 23.22
N GLY A 16 13.49 24.42 22.45
CA GLY A 16 14.89 24.44 22.90
C GLY A 16 15.18 25.48 23.99
N LYS A 17 14.39 26.56 24.06
CA LYS A 17 14.45 27.59 25.12
C LYS A 17 13.81 27.15 26.46
N ASN A 18 13.63 25.84 26.66
CA ASN A 18 13.27 25.19 27.94
C ASN A 18 11.86 25.54 28.45
N LEU A 19 10.95 25.87 27.55
CA LEU A 19 9.55 26.09 27.88
C LEU A 19 8.78 24.76 27.81
N ARG A 20 9.15 23.80 28.68
CA ARG A 20 8.51 22.48 28.79
C ARG A 20 7.01 22.53 29.14
N SER A 21 6.46 23.72 29.39
CA SER A 21 5.06 23.97 29.72
C SER A 21 4.18 24.35 28.53
N PHE A 22 4.72 24.53 27.31
CA PHE A 22 3.86 24.77 26.14
C PHE A 22 3.09 23.51 25.77
N GLN A 23 1.77 23.62 25.80
CA GLN A 23 0.88 22.62 25.22
C GLN A 23 0.66 22.99 23.75
N CYS A 24 0.92 22.03 22.87
CA CYS A 24 0.59 22.15 21.45
C CYS A 24 -0.60 21.22 21.18
N PRO A 25 -1.85 21.67 21.43
CA PRO A 25 -3.01 20.86 21.13
C PRO A 25 -3.05 20.62 19.62
N CYS A 26 -3.17 19.36 19.23
CA CYS A 26 -3.34 19.01 17.82
C CYS A 26 -4.75 19.46 17.37
N GLU A 27 -4.86 20.18 16.25
CA GLU A 27 -6.16 20.50 15.66
C GLU A 27 -6.89 19.24 15.17
N ARG A 28 -6.13 18.22 14.78
CA ARG A 28 -6.61 16.91 14.35
C ARG A 28 -5.87 15.82 15.11
N ILE A 29 -6.62 14.87 15.66
CA ILE A 29 -6.07 13.74 16.43
C ILE A 29 -5.52 12.66 15.50
N ALA A 30 -6.00 12.64 14.25
CA ALA A 30 -5.60 11.68 13.24
C ALA A 30 -5.56 12.37 11.87
N VAL A 31 -4.54 12.04 11.07
CA VAL A 31 -4.31 12.60 9.73
C VAL A 31 -4.14 11.43 8.75
N PRO A 32 -4.97 11.29 7.70
CA PRO A 32 -4.82 10.22 6.71
C PRO A 32 -3.46 10.27 6.04
N TYR A 33 -2.77 9.14 5.88
CA TYR A 33 -1.45 9.09 5.22
C TYR A 33 -1.50 9.69 3.82
N GLY A 34 -2.59 9.47 3.07
CA GLY A 34 -2.77 10.01 1.72
C GLY A 34 -2.82 11.55 1.64
N SER A 35 -2.92 12.25 2.77
CA SER A 35 -2.91 13.73 2.80
C SER A 35 -1.52 14.36 2.84
N PHE A 36 -0.49 13.60 3.19
CA PHE A 36 0.89 14.10 3.33
C PHE A 36 1.96 13.17 2.74
N MET A 37 1.59 11.95 2.37
CA MET A 37 2.49 10.98 1.75
C MET A 37 1.94 10.55 0.39
N GLU A 38 2.83 10.49 -0.59
CA GLU A 38 2.53 10.00 -1.93
C GLU A 38 3.37 8.75 -2.21
N VAL A 39 2.70 7.65 -2.54
CA VAL A 39 3.34 6.37 -2.91
C VAL A 39 2.88 6.00 -4.31
N SER A 40 3.84 5.85 -5.23
CA SER A 40 3.57 5.46 -6.62
C SER A 40 4.23 4.11 -6.92
N PRO A 41 3.47 3.00 -6.93
CA PRO A 41 4.03 1.68 -7.17
C PRO A 41 4.51 1.51 -8.61
N SER A 42 5.71 0.96 -8.79
CA SER A 42 6.22 0.52 -10.10
C SER A 42 6.18 -1.01 -10.21
N PHE A 43 5.41 -1.52 -11.17
CA PHE A 43 5.37 -2.96 -11.45
C PHE A 43 6.48 -3.39 -12.40
N HIS A 44 6.85 -4.68 -12.35
CA HIS A 44 7.87 -5.21 -13.24
C HIS A 44 7.46 -5.02 -14.73
N PRO A 45 8.35 -4.57 -15.63
CA PRO A 45 8.00 -4.27 -17.02
C PRO A 45 7.36 -5.42 -17.79
N VAL A 46 7.62 -6.66 -17.39
CA VAL A 46 6.97 -7.84 -17.98
C VAL A 46 5.44 -7.80 -17.83
N CYS A 47 4.93 -7.16 -16.78
CA CYS A 47 3.49 -7.05 -16.50
C CYS A 47 2.75 -6.08 -17.44
N SER A 48 3.46 -5.31 -18.25
CA SER A 48 2.91 -4.47 -19.32
C SER A 48 3.42 -4.89 -20.71
N SER A 49 4.13 -6.02 -20.80
CA SER A 49 4.72 -6.49 -22.05
C SER A 49 3.76 -7.32 -22.89
N TRP A 50 4.11 -7.47 -24.17
CA TRP A 50 3.42 -8.37 -25.11
C TRP A 50 3.34 -9.82 -24.63
N PHE A 51 4.24 -10.27 -23.74
CA PHE A 51 4.23 -11.64 -23.22
C PHE A 51 2.99 -12.00 -22.40
N LEU A 52 2.21 -11.00 -21.96
CA LEU A 52 0.93 -11.24 -21.28
C LEU A 52 -0.27 -11.25 -22.23
N SER A 53 -0.07 -11.00 -23.52
CA SER A 53 -1.15 -10.96 -24.50
C SER A 53 -1.70 -12.37 -24.78
N ASP A 54 -2.98 -12.44 -25.16
CA ASP A 54 -3.61 -13.70 -25.56
C ASP A 54 -3.00 -14.23 -26.86
N GLU A 55 -2.53 -13.33 -27.73
CA GLU A 55 -1.86 -13.64 -28.99
C GLU A 55 -0.53 -14.36 -28.76
N TRP A 56 0.32 -13.88 -27.84
CA TRP A 56 1.60 -14.54 -27.52
C TRP A 56 1.39 -15.97 -27.03
N ARG A 57 0.44 -16.16 -26.10
CA ARG A 57 0.08 -17.48 -25.58
C ARG A 57 -0.47 -18.39 -26.66
N SER A 58 -1.34 -17.88 -27.53
CA SER A 58 -1.92 -18.64 -28.63
C SER A 58 -0.86 -19.06 -29.65
N ALA A 59 0.11 -18.19 -29.92
CA ALA A 59 1.25 -18.50 -30.80
C ALA A 59 2.11 -19.63 -30.23
N LEU A 60 2.40 -19.61 -28.92
CA LEU A 60 3.12 -20.71 -28.26
C LEU A 60 2.32 -22.01 -28.31
N LEU A 61 1.03 -21.97 -28.00
CA LEU A 61 0.18 -23.15 -28.05
C LEU A 61 0.13 -23.78 -29.45
N ALA A 62 0.06 -22.97 -30.50
CA ALA A 62 0.09 -23.44 -31.88
C ALA A 62 1.47 -24.01 -32.26
N ALA A 63 2.56 -23.38 -31.82
CA ALA A 63 3.92 -23.87 -32.06
C ALA A 63 4.24 -25.16 -31.30
N GLY A 64 3.67 -25.37 -30.11
CA GLY A 64 3.86 -26.58 -29.31
C GLY A 64 3.14 -27.83 -29.85
N GLN A 65 2.22 -27.69 -30.81
CA GLN A 65 1.47 -28.82 -31.38
C GLN A 65 2.28 -29.66 -32.37
N TYR A 66 3.46 -29.19 -32.81
CA TYR A 66 4.34 -29.99 -33.64
C TYR A 66 5.05 -31.04 -32.76
N ASN A 67 4.92 -32.33 -33.12
CA ASN A 67 5.53 -33.47 -32.42
C ASN A 67 7.08 -33.53 -32.54
N LEU A 68 7.74 -32.39 -32.74
CA LEU A 68 9.17 -32.25 -32.94
C LEU A 68 9.89 -31.77 -31.68
N PHE A 69 9.16 -31.31 -30.67
CA PHE A 69 9.72 -30.68 -29.48
C PHE A 69 9.68 -31.58 -28.27
N SER A 70 10.69 -31.46 -27.41
CA SER A 70 10.70 -32.14 -26.11
C SER A 70 9.61 -31.58 -25.20
N SER A 71 9.16 -32.37 -24.22
CA SER A 71 8.13 -31.95 -23.26
C SER A 71 8.53 -30.74 -22.41
N ASN A 72 9.81 -30.37 -22.35
CA ASN A 72 10.32 -29.24 -21.59
C ASN A 72 10.63 -28.02 -22.47
N ASP A 73 10.35 -28.10 -23.77
CA ASP A 73 10.56 -27.01 -24.69
C ASP A 73 9.59 -25.86 -24.38
N ILE A 74 10.09 -24.63 -24.40
CA ILE A 74 9.28 -23.44 -24.14
C ILE A 74 8.11 -23.30 -25.12
N LEU A 75 8.21 -23.84 -26.33
CA LEU A 75 7.11 -23.88 -27.28
C LEU A 75 5.97 -24.81 -26.81
N VAL A 76 6.29 -25.84 -26.02
CA VAL A 76 5.31 -26.80 -25.48
C VAL A 76 4.73 -26.31 -24.15
N VAL A 77 5.58 -25.89 -23.20
CA VAL A 77 5.15 -25.53 -21.83
C VAL A 77 4.94 -24.03 -21.63
N GLY A 78 5.43 -23.20 -22.53
CA GLY A 78 5.45 -21.74 -22.36
C GLY A 78 4.07 -21.13 -22.24
N HIS A 79 3.07 -21.64 -22.95
CA HIS A 79 1.68 -21.17 -22.79
C HIS A 79 1.25 -21.20 -21.31
N ALA A 80 1.54 -22.29 -20.60
CA ALA A 80 1.21 -22.42 -19.18
C ALA A 80 2.00 -21.42 -18.33
N TYR A 81 3.31 -21.28 -18.56
CA TYR A 81 4.16 -20.33 -17.82
C TYR A 81 3.74 -18.88 -18.01
N PHE A 82 3.48 -18.44 -19.25
CA PHE A 82 3.03 -17.09 -19.53
C PHE A 82 1.61 -16.83 -19.03
N ASN A 83 0.75 -17.87 -18.94
CA ASN A 83 -0.54 -17.76 -18.28
C ASN A 83 -0.39 -17.56 -16.76
N SER A 84 0.48 -18.34 -16.11
CA SER A 84 0.80 -18.15 -14.69
C SER A 84 1.39 -16.76 -14.43
N LEU A 85 2.25 -16.26 -15.33
CA LEU A 85 2.80 -14.91 -15.24
C LEU A 85 1.72 -13.83 -15.35
N LYS A 86 0.74 -13.97 -16.26
CA LYS A 86 -0.41 -13.05 -16.37
C LYS A 86 -1.20 -12.98 -15.07
N ILE A 87 -1.49 -14.15 -14.47
CA ILE A 87 -2.19 -14.25 -13.20
C ILE A 87 -1.38 -13.60 -12.08
N LEU A 88 -0.08 -13.88 -12.00
CA LEU A 88 0.80 -13.31 -10.99
C LEU A 88 0.89 -11.78 -11.09
N CYS A 89 1.01 -11.24 -12.30
CA CYS A 89 1.01 -9.80 -12.53
C CYS A 89 -0.32 -9.14 -12.11
N ALA A 90 -1.46 -9.77 -12.44
CA ALA A 90 -2.77 -9.27 -12.03
C ALA A 90 -2.96 -9.33 -10.51
N LEU A 91 -2.51 -10.41 -9.86
CA LEU A 91 -2.55 -10.56 -8.42
C LEU A 91 -1.66 -9.51 -7.74
N ALA A 92 -0.40 -9.37 -8.17
CA ALA A 92 0.52 -8.38 -7.62
C ALA A 92 -0.04 -6.96 -7.74
N ASN A 93 -0.59 -6.60 -8.90
CA ASN A 93 -1.22 -5.31 -9.12
C ASN A 93 -2.36 -5.06 -8.14
N THR A 94 -3.30 -6.01 -8.06
CA THR A 94 -4.46 -5.92 -7.17
C THR A 94 -4.05 -5.84 -5.70
N THR A 95 -3.12 -6.68 -5.25
CA THR A 95 -2.63 -6.70 -3.88
C THR A 95 -1.99 -5.37 -3.49
N VAL A 96 -1.11 -4.83 -4.34
CA VAL A 96 -0.41 -3.57 -4.08
C VAL A 96 -1.38 -2.39 -4.09
N LEU A 97 -2.28 -2.30 -5.07
CA LEU A 97 -3.24 -1.20 -5.14
C LEU A 97 -4.25 -1.24 -3.98
N ASN A 98 -4.68 -2.41 -3.55
CA ASN A 98 -5.54 -2.56 -2.38
C ASN A 98 -4.81 -2.13 -1.10
N ALA A 99 -3.55 -2.56 -0.93
CA ALA A 99 -2.74 -2.15 0.21
C ALA A 99 -2.51 -0.63 0.22
N LEU A 100 -2.27 -0.02 -0.94
CA LEU A 100 -2.09 1.42 -1.07
C LEU A 100 -3.38 2.19 -0.76
N PHE A 101 -4.54 1.70 -1.21
CA PHE A 101 -5.83 2.27 -0.86
C PHE A 101 -6.05 2.28 0.65
N ILE A 102 -5.85 1.13 1.31
CA ILE A 102 -5.97 1.01 2.77
C ILE A 102 -4.96 1.93 3.47
N PHE A 103 -3.71 1.97 2.99
CA PHE A 103 -2.67 2.82 3.55
C PHE A 103 -3.06 4.30 3.51
N ASN A 104 -3.55 4.79 2.37
CA ASN A 104 -3.95 6.19 2.21
C ASN A 104 -5.10 6.59 3.13
N GLU A 105 -6.05 5.69 3.38
CA GLU A 105 -7.17 5.88 4.31
C GLU A 105 -6.77 5.70 5.78
N THR A 106 -5.68 4.98 6.04
CA THR A 106 -5.18 4.77 7.41
C THR A 106 -4.70 6.10 7.97
N ALA A 107 -5.17 6.43 9.17
CA ALA A 107 -4.82 7.67 9.81
C ALA A 107 -3.59 7.52 10.70
N PHE A 108 -2.63 8.42 10.52
CA PHE A 108 -1.54 8.64 11.47
C PHE A 108 -2.10 9.37 12.69
N GLY A 109 -2.16 8.67 13.82
CA GLY A 109 -2.65 9.20 15.10
C GLY A 109 -1.50 9.64 16.01
N ASN A 110 -1.77 10.59 16.91
CA ASN A 110 -0.85 10.86 18.01
C ASN A 110 -1.03 9.82 19.14
N ASP A 111 0.03 9.54 19.90
CA ASP A 111 0.01 8.51 20.96
C ASP A 111 -1.08 8.74 22.01
N GLN A 112 -1.44 10.00 22.28
CA GLN A 112 -2.49 10.37 23.24
C GLN A 112 -3.91 10.04 22.74
N GLY A 113 -4.15 10.19 21.44
CA GLY A 113 -5.41 9.93 20.77
C GLY A 113 -5.61 8.45 20.49
N LEU A 114 -4.54 7.74 20.10
CA LEU A 114 -4.56 6.29 19.92
C LEU A 114 -4.92 5.58 21.23
N ALA A 115 -4.33 5.98 22.35
CA ALA A 115 -4.69 5.46 23.67
C ALA A 115 -6.18 5.71 24.03
N TYR A 116 -6.75 6.86 23.63
CA TYR A 116 -8.16 7.16 23.83
C TYR A 116 -9.09 6.29 22.96
N TYR A 117 -8.74 6.08 21.69
CA TYR A 117 -9.50 5.20 20.79
C TYR A 117 -9.42 3.73 21.21
N GLU A 118 -8.26 3.25 21.67
CA GLU A 118 -8.10 1.90 22.24
C GLU A 118 -8.97 1.71 23.48
N LEU A 119 -9.00 2.70 24.38
CA LEU A 119 -9.91 2.70 25.54
C LEU A 119 -11.38 2.68 25.10
N LEU A 120 -11.78 3.47 24.11
CA LEU A 120 -13.14 3.45 23.58
C LEU A 120 -13.51 2.10 22.96
N ALA A 121 -12.62 1.50 22.16
CA ALA A 121 -12.84 0.18 21.56
C ALA A 121 -13.00 -0.92 22.63
N HIS A 122 -12.16 -0.90 23.67
CA HIS A 122 -12.28 -1.81 24.81
C HIS A 122 -13.58 -1.60 25.60
N THR A 123 -14.01 -0.35 25.81
CA THR A 123 -15.28 -0.09 26.51
C THR A 123 -16.50 -0.49 25.70
N GLN A 124 -16.50 -0.33 24.37
CA GLN A 124 -17.60 -0.79 23.51
C GLN A 124 -17.75 -2.32 23.51
N GLN A 125 -16.67 -3.08 23.58
CA GLN A 125 -16.74 -4.55 23.69
C GLN A 125 -17.36 -5.01 25.02
N ILE A 126 -17.22 -4.24 26.10
CA ILE A 126 -17.82 -4.52 27.40
C ILE A 126 -19.35 -4.33 27.35
N PHE A 127 -19.85 -3.37 26.57
CA PHE A 127 -21.30 -3.11 26.44
C PHE A 127 -22.05 -4.10 25.51
N ILE A 128 -21.34 -4.97 24.77
CA ILE A 128 -21.96 -6.01 23.91
C ILE A 128 -22.10 -7.35 24.67
N GLN A 129 -21.59 -7.45 25.91
CA GLN A 129 -21.70 -8.65 26.75
C GLN A 129 -22.81 -8.58 27.83
N PHE A 130 -23.72 -7.60 27.75
CA PHE A 130 -24.91 -7.51 28.60
C PHE A 130 -26.17 -7.34 27.77
#